data_AF-A0A9D0XSL1-F1
#
_entry.id   AF-A0A9D0XSL1-F1
#
_cell.length_a   1.000
_cell.length_b   1.000
_cell.length_c   1.000
_cell.angle_alpha   90.00
_cell.angle_beta   90.00
_cell.angle_gamma   90.00
#
_symmetry.space_group_name_H-M   'P 1'
#
loop_
_entity.id
_entity.type
_entity.pdbx_description
1 polymer ?
#
loop_
_entity_poly.entity_id
_entity_poly.type
_entity_poly.pdbx_seq_one_letter_code
_entity_poly.pdbx_strand_id
1 'polypeptide(L)' 'MVIEWEGVAIPLTMSIGALVIEPEKLNDALESYIEKADQNLYEAKETGRNKVV' A
#
# COMPACT_ATOMS: atom_id res chain seq x y z
N MET A 1 -11.43 8.19 12.34
CA MET A 1 -12.01 9.01 11.26
C MET A 1 -13.12 8.20 10.63
N VAL A 2 -14.34 8.72 10.58
CA VAL A 2 -15.49 8.06 9.91
C VAL A 2 -15.77 8.85 8.65
N ILE A 3 -15.91 8.15 7.53
CA ILE A 3 -16.37 8.76 6.28
C ILE A 3 -17.88 8.58 6.24
N GLU A 4 -18.62 9.67 6.09
CA GLU A 4 -20.08 9.67 6.02
C GLU A 4 -20.55 10.26 4.69
N TRP A 5 -21.60 9.68 4.12
CA TRP A 5 -22.29 10.17 2.93
C TRP A 5 -23.80 10.07 3.14
N GLU A 6 -24.52 11.19 3.00
CA GLU A 6 -25.98 11.27 3.20
C GLU A 6 -26.46 10.71 4.55
N GLY A 7 -25.66 10.89 5.60
CA GLY A 7 -25.97 10.39 6.95
C GLY A 7 -25.71 8.89 7.14
N VAL A 8 -25.08 8.22 6.16
CA VAL A 8 -24.68 6.81 6.25
C VAL A 8 -23.15 6.71 6.37
N ALA A 9 -22.67 5.95 7.35
CA ALA A 9 -21.25 5.67 7.50
C ALA A 9 -20.76 4.69 6.42
N ILE A 10 -19.68 5.06 5.73
CA ILE A 10 -19.04 4.23 4.71
C ILE A 10 -17.88 3.46 5.35
N PRO A 11 -17.95 2.12 5.43
CA PRO A 11 -16.82 1.31 5.89
C PRO A 11 -15.73 1.30 4.82
N LEU A 12 -14.71 2.14 5.00
CA LEU A 12 -13.57 2.23 4.11
C LEU A 12 -12.31 1.66 4.78
N THR A 13 -11.55 0.89 4.03
CA THR A 13 -10.22 0.41 4.41
C THR A 13 -9.23 0.66 3.28
N MET A 14 -7.94 0.62 3.59
CA MET A 14 -6.88 0.69 2.58
C MET A 14 -5.91 -0.47 2.73
N SER A 15 -5.35 -0.92 1.62
CA SER A 15 -4.20 -1.83 1.61
C SER A 15 -2.97 -1.03 1.22
N ILE A 16 -1.82 -1.35 1.80
CA ILE A 16 -0.58 -0.60 1.61
C ILE A 16 0.52 -1.59 1.25
N GLY A 17 1.22 -1.35 0.14
CA GLY A 17 2.50 -1.98 -0.16
C GLY A 17 3.62 -1.02 0.18
N ALA A 18 4.55 -1.44 1.01
CA ALA A 18 5.67 -0.63 1.46
C ALA A 18 6.99 -1.34 1.20
N LEU A 19 8.06 -0.55 1.05
CA LEU A 19 9.42 -1.08 1.05
C LEU A 19 10.34 -0.18 1.86
N VAL A 20 11.39 -0.77 2.39
CA VAL A 20 12.49 -0.06 3.05
C VAL A 20 13.73 -0.27 2.22
N ILE A 21 14.41 0.83 1.89
CA ILE A 21 15.64 0.82 1.11
C ILE A 21 16.77 1.24 2.04
N GLU A 22 17.81 0.43 2.12
CA GLU A 22 19.05 0.79 2.79
C GLU A 22 19.80 1.84 1.96
N PRO A 23 20.43 2.86 2.56
CA PRO A 23 21.12 3.92 1.83
C PRO A 23 22.15 3.40 0.82
N GLU A 24 22.84 2.30 1.13
CA GLU A 24 23.84 1.67 0.26
C GLU A 24 23.23 1.06 -1.02
N LYS A 25 21.93 0.76 -0.97
CA LYS A 25 21.16 0.17 -2.07
C LYS A 25 20.40 1.21 -2.88
N LEU A 26 20.53 2.51 -2.58
CA LEU A 26 19.83 3.61 -3.27
C LEU A 26 20.33 3.88 -4.71
N ASN A 27 20.89 2.87 -5.36
CA ASN A 27 21.50 2.96 -6.69
C ASN A 27 20.57 2.48 -7.81
N ASP A 28 19.51 1.73 -7.48
CA ASP A 28 18.52 1.32 -8.48
C ASP A 28 17.64 2.50 -8.93
N ALA A 29 17.09 2.40 -10.14
CA ALA A 29 16.12 3.35 -10.66
C ALA A 29 14.86 3.41 -9.78
N LEU A 30 14.31 4.62 -9.62
CA LEU A 30 13.12 4.88 -8.79
C LEU A 30 11.94 3.97 -9.20
N GLU A 31 11.78 3.74 -10.50
CA GLU A 31 10.76 2.88 -11.08
C GLU A 31 10.82 1.46 -10.51
N SER A 32 12.03 0.91 -10.28
CA SER A 32 12.17 -0.43 -9.70
C SER A 32 11.65 -0.51 -8.27
N TYR A 33 11.81 0.55 -7.48
CA TYR A 33 11.26 0.62 -6.13
C TYR A 33 9.74 0.74 -6.15
N ILE A 34 9.19 1.54 -7.08
CA ILE A 34 7.74 1.67 -7.25
C ILE A 34 7.13 0.32 -7.65
N GLU A 35 7.74 -0.40 -8.59
CA GLU A 35 7.30 -1.74 -8.99
C GLU A 35 7.28 -2.72 -7.81
N LYS A 36 8.33 -2.71 -6.97
CA LYS A 36 8.37 -3.54 -5.75
C LYS A 36 7.28 -3.14 -4.74
N ALA A 37 7.04 -1.84 -4.55
CA ALA A 37 5.97 -1.35 -3.68
C ALA A 37 4.59 -1.81 -4.19
N ASP A 38 4.37 -1.74 -5.51
CA ASP A 38 3.12 -2.14 -6.13
C ASP A 38 2.90 -3.66 -6.03
N GLN A 39 3.96 -4.45 -6.16
CA GLN A 39 3.89 -5.90 -5.94
C GLN A 39 3.46 -6.23 -4.51
N ASN A 40 4.01 -5.54 -3.50
CA ASN A 40 3.59 -5.70 -2.11
C ASN A 40 2.13 -5.26 -1.91
N LEU A 41 1.71 -4.18 -2.56
CA LEU A 41 0.32 -3.71 -2.53
C LEU A 41 -0.63 -4.73 -3.16
N TYR A 42 -0.20 -5.37 -4.25
CA TYR A 42 -0.94 -6.44 -4.90
C TYR A 42 -1.12 -7.64 -3.96
N GLU A 43 -0.05 -8.07 -3.29
CA GLU A 43 -0.13 -9.12 -2.28
C GLU A 43 -1.09 -8.75 -1.14
N ALA A 44 -1.01 -7.53 -0.62
CA ALA A 44 -1.91 -7.06 0.44
C ALA A 44 -3.39 -7.17 0.04
N LYS A 45 -3.70 -6.88 -1.24
CA LYS A 45 -5.06 -7.00 -1.80
C LYS A 45 -5.50 -8.46 -1.94
N GLU A 46 -4.64 -9.32 -2.50
CA GLU A 46 -4.96 -10.73 -2.75
C GLU A 46 -5.15 -11.53 -1.46
N THR A 47 -4.41 -11.18 -0.42
CA THR A 47 -4.40 -11.95 0.84
C THR A 47 -5.37 -11.39 1.90
N GLY A 48 -6.35 -10.57 1.49
CA GLY A 48 -7.48 -10.17 2.35
C GLY A 48 -7.75 -8.66 2.48
N ARG A 49 -6.98 -7.81 1.78
CA ARG A 49 -7.05 -6.33 1.90
C ARG A 49 -6.79 -5.84 3.32
N ASN A 50 -7.06 -4.55 3.59
CA ASN A 50 -6.98 -3.90 4.90
C ASN A 50 -5.72 -4.26 5.72
N LYS A 51 -4.57 -4.26 5.05
CA LYS A 51 -3.28 -4.58 5.68
C LYS A 51 -2.11 -3.98 4.94
N VAL A 52 -0.96 -4.07 5.60
CA VAL A 52 0.32 -3.62 5.09
C VAL A 52 1.16 -4.84 4.76
N VAL A 53 1.78 -4.81 3.59
CA VAL A 53 2.84 -5.74 3.16
C VAL A 53 4.09 -4.92 2.86
#